data_AF-A0A7C4XMF8-F1
#
_entry.id   AF-A0A7C4XMF8-F1
#
_cell.length_a   1.000
_cell.length_b   1.000
_cell.length_c   1.000
_cell.angle_alpha   90.00
_cell.angle_beta   90.00
_cell.angle_gamma   90.00
#
_symmetry.space_group_name_H-M   'P 1'
#
loop_
_entity.id
_entity.type
_entity.pdbx_description
1 polymer ?
#
loop_
_entity_poly.entity_id
_entity_poly.type
_entity_poly.pdbx_seq_one_letter_code
_entity_poly.pdbx_strand_id
1 'polypeptide(L)'
;MKKLTPQQKEKLRAALELLCEESTSLTKANKIAVLLKGLSPTFDLPLQNLMQIISKIQKVQGGDVITLSAEKLPENTQSEKDRKKLLLLFLTNWKQLKSEVERVSALHAEITSIGEVNSTGMIKIGKLLTTMKGPLGLITILAAGIVALNAFLNSHSVSLNIKNVGCRPIGPFTQQAVNLPGLKLPKAAILDGEEQMAQVLALDFVLDTKLGGMAEVSFLGQSKDLSIPSDIKDITYDGRSLIGKRQNIKLSSAKTHDIVVTCVSARPGVD
;
A
#
# COMPACT_ATOMS: atom_id res chain seq x y z
N MET A 1 -41.00 43.85 -13.10
CA MET A 1 -39.62 43.34 -13.22
C MET A 1 -38.74 44.08 -12.21
N LYS A 2 -38.08 43.36 -11.28
CA LYS A 2 -37.15 43.98 -10.31
C LYS A 2 -36.00 44.61 -11.10
N LYS A 3 -35.71 45.90 -10.91
CA LYS A 3 -34.58 46.56 -11.58
C LYS A 3 -33.28 45.95 -11.06
N LEU A 4 -32.50 45.34 -11.96
CA LEU A 4 -31.17 44.81 -11.67
C LEU A 4 -30.25 45.96 -11.21
N THR A 5 -29.47 45.73 -10.15
CA THR A 5 -28.46 46.69 -9.70
C THR A 5 -27.35 46.82 -10.76
N PRO A 6 -26.59 47.94 -10.78
CA PRO A 6 -25.46 48.11 -11.70
C PRO A 6 -24.47 46.93 -11.63
N GLN A 7 -24.17 46.47 -10.42
CA GLN A 7 -23.29 45.32 -10.17
C GLN A 7 -23.87 43.99 -10.68
N GLN A 8 -25.19 43.79 -10.62
CA GLN A 8 -25.86 42.62 -11.20
C GLN A 8 -25.85 42.63 -12.73
N LYS A 9 -25.96 43.82 -13.35
CA LYS A 9 -25.85 43.97 -14.81
C LYS A 9 -24.44 43.66 -15.30
N GLU A 10 -23.40 44.06 -14.58
CA GLU A 10 -22.02 43.72 -14.91
C GLU A 10 -21.75 42.21 -14.78
N LYS A 11 -22.21 41.58 -13.70
CA LYS A 11 -22.10 40.11 -13.53
C LYS A 11 -22.80 39.36 -14.66
N LEU A 12 -23.99 39.81 -15.05
CA LEU A 12 -24.74 39.22 -16.16
C LEU A 12 -23.99 39.40 -17.49
N ARG A 13 -23.41 40.58 -17.74
CA ARG A 13 -22.63 40.87 -18.95
C ARG A 13 -21.38 39.99 -19.03
N ALA A 14 -20.63 39.87 -17.94
CA ALA A 14 -19.45 39.02 -17.86
C ALA A 14 -19.79 37.53 -18.03
N ALA A 15 -20.92 37.07 -17.50
CA ALA A 15 -21.39 35.70 -17.72
C ALA A 15 -21.79 35.47 -19.18
N LEU A 16 -22.42 36.46 -19.83
CA LEU A 16 -22.83 36.39 -21.24
C LEU A 16 -21.61 36.39 -22.17
N GLU A 17 -20.61 37.22 -21.90
CA GLU A 17 -19.33 37.23 -22.64
C GLU A 17 -18.65 35.87 -22.59
N LEU A 18 -18.57 35.24 -21.40
CA LEU A 18 -18.01 33.90 -21.23
C LEU A 18 -18.83 32.79 -21.92
N LEU A 19 -20.15 32.97 -22.08
CA LEU A 19 -21.03 32.03 -22.78
C LEU A 19 -20.94 32.15 -24.31
N CYS A 20 -20.56 33.33 -24.82
CA CYS A 20 -20.44 33.60 -26.25
C CYS A 20 -19.07 33.21 -26.84
N GLU A 21 -18.12 32.77 -26.02
CA GLU A 21 -16.83 32.25 -26.49
C GLU A 21 -16.99 30.89 -27.21
N GLU A 22 -16.20 30.66 -28.26
CA GLU A 22 -16.32 29.49 -29.17
C GLU A 22 -16.14 28.11 -28.48
N SER A 23 -15.54 28.06 -27.28
CA SER A 23 -15.33 26.82 -26.54
C SER A 23 -15.71 26.97 -25.07
N THR A 24 -16.43 25.98 -24.55
CA THR A 24 -16.79 25.90 -23.13
C THR A 24 -15.89 24.88 -22.42
N SER A 25 -15.16 25.32 -21.40
CA SER A 25 -14.41 24.43 -20.49
C SER A 25 -15.13 24.30 -19.14
N LEU A 26 -14.81 23.25 -18.37
CA LEU A 26 -15.37 23.07 -17.01
C LEU A 26 -15.05 24.26 -16.08
N THR A 27 -13.89 24.89 -16.27
CA THR A 27 -13.50 26.12 -15.55
C THR A 27 -14.33 27.32 -15.96
N LYS A 28 -14.67 27.48 -17.25
CA LYS A 28 -15.59 28.53 -17.73
C LYS A 28 -17.00 28.31 -17.18
N ALA A 29 -17.50 27.08 -17.24
CA ALA A 29 -18.83 26.72 -16.71
C ALA A 29 -18.94 27.02 -15.20
N ASN A 30 -17.90 26.74 -14.41
CA ASN A 30 -17.86 27.13 -12.99
C ASN A 30 -17.84 28.64 -12.78
N LYS A 31 -17.08 29.39 -13.57
CA LYS A 31 -17.05 30.87 -13.49
C LYS A 31 -18.41 31.47 -13.81
N ILE A 32 -19.07 31.00 -14.87
CA ILE A 32 -20.42 31.40 -15.25
C ILE A 32 -21.41 31.09 -14.11
N ALA A 33 -21.32 29.90 -13.51
CA ALA A 33 -22.19 29.53 -12.41
C ALA A 33 -22.02 30.40 -11.16
N VAL A 34 -20.78 30.77 -10.82
CA VAL A 34 -20.49 31.71 -9.72
C VAL A 34 -21.00 33.12 -10.02
N LEU A 35 -20.87 33.59 -11.27
CA LEU A 35 -21.34 34.91 -11.68
C LEU A 35 -22.87 35.01 -11.68
N LEU A 36 -23.56 33.94 -12.05
CA LEU A 36 -25.02 33.89 -12.16
C LEU A 36 -25.74 33.54 -10.84
N LYS A 37 -25.02 33.00 -9.86
CA LYS A 37 -25.58 32.61 -8.56
C LYS A 37 -26.17 33.81 -7.81
N GLY A 38 -27.41 33.68 -7.32
CA GLY A 38 -28.11 34.68 -6.53
C GLY A 38 -28.67 35.86 -7.34
N LEU A 39 -28.64 35.81 -8.68
CA LEU A 39 -29.30 36.80 -9.54
C LEU A 39 -30.81 36.56 -9.64
N SER A 40 -31.26 35.30 -9.67
CA SER A 40 -32.67 34.94 -9.61
C SER A 40 -32.84 33.50 -9.13
N PRO A 41 -33.88 33.21 -8.31
CA PRO A 41 -34.22 31.84 -7.92
C PRO A 41 -34.50 30.92 -9.12
N THR A 42 -34.89 31.47 -10.27
CA THR A 42 -35.09 30.70 -11.51
C THR A 42 -33.79 30.13 -12.10
N PHE A 43 -32.64 30.77 -11.83
CA PHE A 43 -31.34 30.30 -12.31
C PHE A 43 -30.62 29.44 -11.26
N ASP A 44 -30.87 29.67 -9.97
CA ASP A 44 -30.13 29.02 -8.89
C ASP A 44 -30.30 27.50 -8.86
N LEU A 45 -31.51 26.98 -9.12
CA LEU A 45 -31.75 25.54 -9.10
C LEU A 45 -31.05 24.82 -10.28
N PRO A 46 -31.18 25.27 -11.55
CA PRO A 46 -30.37 24.74 -12.65
C PRO A 46 -28.86 24.87 -12.44
N LEU A 47 -28.39 25.98 -11.87
CA LEU A 47 -26.97 26.21 -11.59
C LEU A 47 -26.42 25.25 -10.53
N GLN A 48 -27.19 24.94 -9.49
CA GLN A 48 -26.79 23.94 -8.50
C GLN A 48 -26.65 22.55 -9.13
N ASN A 49 -27.60 22.14 -9.99
CA ASN A 49 -27.53 20.86 -10.69
C ASN A 49 -26.32 20.80 -11.63
N LEU A 50 -26.05 21.88 -12.36
CA LEU A 50 -24.86 21.99 -13.22
C LEU A 50 -23.57 21.86 -12.41
N MET A 51 -23.45 22.56 -11.28
CA MET A 51 -22.29 22.48 -10.39
C MET A 51 -22.09 21.07 -9.82
N GLN A 52 -23.17 20.38 -9.44
CA GLN A 52 -23.07 18.99 -8.98
C GLN A 52 -22.56 18.07 -10.09
N ILE A 53 -23.03 18.22 -11.33
CA ILE A 53 -22.57 17.43 -12.48
C ILE A 53 -21.09 17.74 -12.79
N ILE A 54 -20.70 19.02 -12.81
CA ILE A 54 -19.30 19.44 -13.01
C ILE A 54 -18.40 18.82 -11.94
N SER A 55 -18.81 18.82 -10.67
CA SER A 55 -18.03 18.21 -9.59
C SER A 55 -17.83 16.69 -9.79
N LYS A 56 -18.84 15.99 -10.31
CA LYS A 56 -18.74 14.57 -10.65
C LYS A 56 -17.79 14.35 -11.81
N ILE A 57 -17.87 15.15 -12.86
CA ILE A 57 -16.95 15.09 -14.01
C ILE A 57 -15.51 15.36 -13.58
N GLN A 58 -15.29 16.32 -12.68
CA GLN A 58 -13.97 16.62 -12.13
C GLN A 58 -13.42 15.46 -11.27
N LYS A 59 -14.27 14.83 -10.44
CA LYS A 59 -13.89 13.60 -9.70
C LYS A 59 -13.52 12.46 -10.67
N VAL A 60 -14.25 12.29 -11.77
CA VAL A 60 -13.93 11.30 -12.82
C VAL A 60 -12.61 11.62 -13.53
N GLN A 61 -12.41 12.86 -13.97
CA GLN A 61 -11.14 13.30 -14.60
C GLN A 61 -9.94 13.19 -13.65
N GLY A 62 -10.17 13.37 -12.35
CA GLY A 62 -9.16 13.19 -11.30
C GLY A 62 -8.92 11.73 -10.88
N GLY A 63 -9.53 10.75 -11.55
CA GLY A 63 -9.36 9.32 -11.25
C GLY A 63 -10.07 8.82 -9.99
N ASP A 64 -10.97 9.62 -9.39
CA ASP A 64 -11.67 9.33 -8.13
C ASP A 64 -12.93 8.44 -8.32
N VAL A 65 -12.85 7.50 -9.27
CA VAL A 65 -13.96 6.60 -9.67
C VAL A 65 -14.33 5.62 -8.56
N ILE A 66 -13.34 5.22 -7.75
CA ILE A 66 -13.53 4.32 -6.60
C ILE A 66 -14.36 5.00 -5.52
N THR A 67 -14.10 6.29 -5.22
CA THR A 67 -14.88 7.07 -4.25
C THR A 67 -16.31 7.30 -4.73
N LEU A 68 -16.50 7.59 -6.02
CA LEU A 68 -17.83 7.71 -6.64
C LEU A 68 -18.63 6.40 -6.63
N SER A 69 -17.94 5.26 -6.74
CA SER A 69 -18.57 3.93 -6.67
C SER A 69 -18.92 3.57 -5.22
N ALA A 70 -18.03 3.89 -4.27
CA ALA A 70 -18.28 3.72 -2.83
C ALA A 70 -19.45 4.58 -2.32
N GLU A 71 -19.63 5.79 -2.86
CA GLU A 71 -20.78 6.67 -2.55
C GLU A 71 -22.13 6.01 -2.93
N LYS A 72 -22.15 5.05 -3.86
CA LYS A 72 -23.35 4.33 -4.32
C LYS A 72 -23.57 2.97 -3.68
N LEU A 73 -22.74 2.56 -2.72
CA LEU A 73 -22.94 1.29 -2.01
C LEU A 73 -24.29 1.27 -1.28
N PRO A 74 -24.97 0.11 -1.23
CA PRO A 74 -26.27 -0.04 -0.57
C PRO A 74 -26.18 0.26 0.94
N GLU A 75 -27.25 0.82 1.49
CA GLU A 75 -27.36 1.28 2.88
C GLU A 75 -28.63 0.72 3.55
N ASN A 76 -28.98 -0.54 3.25
CA ASN A 76 -30.25 -1.12 3.67
C ASN A 76 -30.26 -1.48 5.16
N THR A 77 -29.07 -1.68 5.76
CA THR A 77 -28.92 -1.95 7.20
C THR A 77 -28.02 -0.93 7.90
N GLN A 78 -28.13 -0.82 9.23
CA GLN A 78 -27.25 0.05 10.04
C GLN A 78 -25.78 -0.38 9.94
N SER A 79 -25.51 -1.69 9.92
CA SER A 79 -24.15 -2.22 9.72
C SER A 79 -23.55 -1.83 8.36
N GLU A 80 -24.36 -1.85 7.29
CA GLU A 80 -23.94 -1.41 5.96
C GLU A 80 -23.65 0.09 5.92
N LYS A 81 -24.47 0.91 6.58
CA LYS A 81 -24.23 2.37 6.71
C LYS A 81 -22.92 2.66 7.43
N ASP A 82 -22.66 1.98 8.54
CA ASP A 82 -21.43 2.16 9.32
C ASP A 82 -20.20 1.72 8.52
N ARG A 83 -20.29 0.57 7.81
CA ARG A 83 -19.23 0.10 6.90
C ARG A 83 -18.97 1.06 5.75
N LYS A 84 -20.02 1.58 5.11
CA LYS A 84 -19.90 2.56 4.02
C LYS A 84 -19.27 3.86 4.52
N LYS A 85 -19.69 4.35 5.68
CA LYS A 85 -19.13 5.56 6.31
C LYS A 85 -17.64 5.38 6.61
N LEU A 86 -17.24 4.23 7.15
CA LEU A 86 -15.84 3.89 7.40
C LEU A 86 -15.03 3.80 6.11
N LEU A 87 -15.57 3.12 5.08
CA LEU A 87 -14.90 2.96 3.80
C LEU A 87 -14.73 4.30 3.06
N LEU A 88 -15.76 5.15 3.08
CA LEU A 88 -15.67 6.51 2.54
C LEU A 88 -14.66 7.34 3.31
N LEU A 89 -14.68 7.32 4.64
CA LEU A 89 -13.71 8.02 5.47
C LEU A 89 -12.28 7.55 5.18
N PHE A 90 -12.08 6.25 5.00
CA PHE A 90 -10.79 5.68 4.62
C PHE A 90 -10.35 6.18 3.24
N LEU A 91 -11.20 6.07 2.21
CA LEU A 91 -10.89 6.52 0.86
C LEU A 91 -10.59 8.01 0.80
N THR A 92 -11.39 8.84 1.48
CA THR A 92 -11.19 10.30 1.51
C THR A 92 -9.89 10.68 2.20
N ASN A 93 -9.50 9.94 3.24
CA ASN A 93 -8.29 10.23 4.02
C ASN A 93 -7.06 9.48 3.51
N TRP A 94 -7.19 8.56 2.54
CA TRP A 94 -6.10 7.73 2.04
C TRP A 94 -4.92 8.53 1.51
N LYS A 95 -5.19 9.56 0.70
CA LYS A 95 -4.15 10.45 0.14
C LYS A 95 -3.41 11.20 1.25
N GLN A 96 -4.15 11.68 2.26
CA GLN A 96 -3.58 12.40 3.41
C GLN A 96 -2.72 11.45 4.27
N LEU A 97 -3.22 10.25 4.56
CA LEU A 97 -2.48 9.22 5.28
C LEU A 97 -1.19 8.85 4.57
N LYS A 98 -1.24 8.61 3.25
CA LYS A 98 -0.05 8.29 2.46
C LYS A 98 1.00 9.40 2.54
N SER A 99 0.59 10.65 2.35
CA SER A 99 1.49 11.80 2.45
C SER A 99 2.07 11.96 3.86
N GLU A 100 1.27 11.73 4.90
CA GLU A 100 1.72 11.79 6.29
C GLU A 100 2.70 10.64 6.62
N VAL A 101 2.47 9.43 6.11
CA VAL A 101 3.41 8.30 6.23
C VAL A 101 4.75 8.64 5.58
N GLU A 102 4.74 9.22 4.37
CA GLU A 102 5.97 9.65 3.68
C GLU A 102 6.71 10.72 4.49
N ARG A 103 6.00 11.73 4.99
CA ARG A 103 6.56 12.80 5.82
C ARG A 103 7.18 12.26 7.11
N VAL A 104 6.47 11.38 7.82
CA VAL A 104 6.94 10.77 9.07
C VAL A 104 8.11 9.81 8.80
N SER A 105 8.08 9.05 7.71
CA SER A 105 9.18 8.17 7.30
C SER A 105 10.45 8.96 7.00
N ALA A 106 10.35 10.07 6.25
CA ALA A 106 11.49 10.94 5.97
C ALA A 106 12.09 11.52 7.25
N LEU A 107 11.23 11.96 8.18
CA LEU A 107 11.66 12.45 9.47
C LEU A 107 12.34 11.36 10.32
N HIS A 108 11.79 10.15 10.34
CA HIS A 108 12.39 9.01 11.04
C HIS A 108 13.77 8.66 10.49
N ALA A 109 13.94 8.64 9.16
CA ALA A 109 15.22 8.38 8.52
C ALA A 109 16.27 9.45 8.91
N GLU A 110 15.87 10.73 8.92
CA GLU A 110 16.73 11.83 9.32
C GLU A 110 17.15 11.72 10.79
N ILE A 111 16.22 11.39 11.70
CA ILE A 111 16.53 11.16 13.13
C ILE A 111 17.51 9.99 13.29
N THR A 112 17.31 8.90 12.56
CA THR A 112 18.13 7.69 12.67
C THR A 112 19.54 7.91 12.13
N SER A 113 19.72 8.75 11.11
CA SER A 113 21.04 9.07 10.54
C SER A 113 21.95 9.91 11.46
N ILE A 114 21.40 10.55 12.50
CA ILE A 114 22.16 11.48 13.35
C ILE A 114 22.84 10.76 14.53
N GLY A 115 22.59 9.47 14.75
CA GLY A 115 23.31 8.62 15.73
C GLY A 115 23.05 8.93 17.21
N GLU A 116 22.72 10.18 17.55
CA GLU A 116 22.36 10.67 18.88
C GLU A 116 21.20 11.67 18.78
N VAL A 117 20.22 11.59 19.69
CA VAL A 117 19.09 12.53 19.74
C VAL A 117 19.60 13.87 20.29
N ASN A 118 20.27 14.65 19.45
CA ASN A 118 20.63 16.03 19.76
C ASN A 118 19.38 16.93 19.85
N SER A 119 19.55 18.16 20.35
CA SER A 119 18.48 19.16 20.48
C SER A 119 17.63 19.34 19.21
N THR A 120 18.24 19.15 18.03
CA THR A 120 17.58 19.17 16.72
C THR A 120 16.57 18.04 16.51
N GLY A 121 16.83 16.84 17.05
CA GLY A 121 15.91 15.70 17.02
C GLY A 121 14.69 15.92 17.93
N MET A 122 14.92 16.44 19.14
CA MET A 122 13.87 16.83 20.08
C MET A 122 12.98 17.97 19.54
N ILE A 123 13.56 18.99 18.89
CA ILE A 123 12.80 20.08 18.24
C ILE A 123 11.88 19.54 17.14
N LYS A 124 12.32 18.51 16.40
CA LYS A 124 11.53 17.92 15.31
C LYS A 124 10.43 16.97 15.81
N ILE A 125 10.68 16.22 16.89
CA ILE A 125 9.63 15.49 17.61
C ILE A 125 8.61 16.47 18.21
N GLY A 126 9.07 17.60 18.74
CA GLY A 126 8.21 18.70 19.19
C GLY A 126 7.31 19.26 18.07
N LYS A 127 7.84 19.40 16.84
CA LYS A 127 7.06 19.80 15.66
C LYS A 127 6.01 18.76 15.24
N LEU A 128 6.22 17.47 15.51
CA LEU A 128 5.19 16.45 15.33
C LEU A 128 4.08 16.59 16.38
N LEU A 129 4.44 16.82 17.65
CA LEU A 129 3.47 16.97 18.74
C LEU A 129 2.61 18.23 18.60
N THR A 130 3.12 19.30 17.97
CA THR A 130 2.35 20.55 17.77
C THR A 130 1.40 20.50 16.58
N THR A 131 1.66 19.66 15.56
CA THR A 131 0.74 19.43 14.44
C THR A 131 -0.35 18.39 14.74
N MET A 132 -0.27 17.71 15.90
CA MET A 132 -1.26 16.73 16.36
C MET A 132 -2.61 17.33 16.83
N LYS A 133 -2.83 18.64 16.76
CA LYS A 133 -4.11 19.25 17.16
C LYS A 133 -5.13 19.19 16.01
N GLY A 134 -6.17 18.36 16.16
CA GLY A 134 -7.31 18.28 15.25
C GLY A 134 -7.41 16.96 14.47
N PRO A 135 -8.29 16.86 13.45
CA PRO A 135 -8.47 15.63 12.66
C PRO A 135 -7.19 15.15 11.96
N LEU A 136 -6.26 16.07 11.67
CA LEU A 136 -4.93 15.75 11.15
C LEU A 136 -4.07 14.99 12.18
N GLY A 137 -4.27 15.20 13.48
CA GLY A 137 -3.50 14.52 14.52
C GLY A 137 -3.75 13.02 14.58
N LEU A 138 -4.98 12.56 14.32
CA LEU A 138 -5.29 11.13 14.21
C LEU A 138 -4.56 10.48 13.03
N ILE A 139 -4.50 11.19 11.89
CA ILE A 139 -3.80 10.72 10.70
C ILE A 139 -2.29 10.65 10.97
N THR A 140 -1.72 11.65 11.65
CA THR A 140 -0.30 11.65 12.03
C THR A 140 0.04 10.53 13.03
N ILE A 141 -0.82 10.25 14.03
CA ILE A 141 -0.64 9.09 14.93
C ILE A 141 -0.64 7.79 14.15
N LEU A 142 -1.62 7.61 13.26
CA LEU A 142 -1.72 6.42 12.43
C LEU A 142 -0.49 6.25 11.54
N ALA A 143 -0.03 7.35 10.92
CA ALA A 143 1.17 7.37 10.10
C ALA A 143 2.43 7.01 10.90
N ALA A 144 2.59 7.56 12.11
CA ALA A 144 3.68 7.20 13.01
C ALA A 144 3.63 5.72 13.41
N GLY A 145 2.45 5.17 13.70
CA GLY A 145 2.27 3.74 13.95
C GLY A 145 2.68 2.86 12.76
N ILE A 146 2.29 3.24 11.54
CA ILE A 146 2.69 2.53 10.32
C ILE A 146 4.21 2.57 10.12
N VAL A 147 4.84 3.73 10.30
CA VAL A 147 6.30 3.87 10.17
C VAL A 147 7.03 3.07 11.24
N ALA A 148 6.56 3.10 12.49
CA ALA A 148 7.13 2.31 13.58
C ALA A 148 7.00 0.80 13.32
N LEU A 149 5.84 0.34 12.86
CA LEU A 149 5.62 -1.06 12.49
C LEU A 149 6.54 -1.47 11.33
N ASN A 150 6.66 -0.63 10.30
CA ASN A 150 7.56 -0.88 9.17
C ASN A 150 9.03 -0.97 9.63
N ALA A 151 9.49 -0.04 10.47
CA ALA A 151 10.82 -0.08 11.06
C ALA A 151 11.04 -1.34 11.92
N PHE A 152 10.04 -1.75 12.69
CA PHE A 152 10.07 -2.99 13.46
C PHE A 152 10.20 -4.22 12.55
N LEU A 153 9.38 -4.34 11.51
CA LEU A 153 9.42 -5.45 10.55
C LEU A 153 10.76 -5.53 9.81
N ASN A 154 11.33 -4.38 9.40
CA ASN A 154 12.64 -4.35 8.76
C ASN A 154 13.78 -4.70 9.72
N SER A 155 13.76 -4.22 10.97
CA SER A 155 14.79 -4.52 11.97
C SER A 155 14.76 -5.98 12.46
N HIS A 156 13.57 -6.58 12.46
CA HIS A 156 13.32 -7.99 12.81
C HIS A 156 13.25 -8.89 11.57
N SER A 157 13.91 -8.50 10.48
CA SER A 157 14.11 -9.37 9.33
C SER A 157 15.48 -10.04 9.38
N VAL A 158 15.57 -11.19 8.71
CA VAL A 158 16.78 -11.99 8.57
C VAL A 158 17.02 -12.32 7.10
N SER A 159 18.28 -12.50 6.75
CA SER A 159 18.71 -12.87 5.41
C SER A 159 18.75 -14.39 5.27
N LEU A 160 18.09 -14.92 4.24
CA LEU A 160 18.20 -16.33 3.83
C LEU A 160 19.02 -16.36 2.55
N ASN A 161 20.19 -17.00 2.59
CA ASN A 161 20.95 -17.28 1.38
C ASN A 161 20.43 -18.59 0.78
N ILE A 162 19.79 -18.51 -0.39
CA ILE A 162 19.18 -19.66 -1.05
C ILE A 162 20.11 -20.11 -2.17
N LYS A 163 20.67 -21.31 -2.05
CA LYS A 163 21.58 -21.91 -3.02
C LYS A 163 20.93 -23.07 -3.74
N ASN A 164 21.06 -23.08 -5.07
CA ASN A 164 20.60 -24.16 -5.92
C ASN A 164 21.77 -25.08 -6.30
N VAL A 165 21.65 -26.39 -6.05
CA VAL A 165 22.67 -27.39 -6.38
C VAL A 165 22.03 -28.54 -7.18
N GLY A 166 22.26 -28.54 -8.49
CA GLY A 166 21.84 -29.58 -9.43
C GLY A 166 20.35 -29.58 -9.76
N CYS A 167 19.57 -28.58 -9.33
CA CYS A 167 18.15 -28.48 -9.66
C CYS A 167 17.93 -27.66 -10.93
N ARG A 168 16.73 -27.82 -11.51
CA ARG A 168 16.21 -26.84 -12.50
C ARG A 168 16.18 -25.44 -11.88
N PRO A 169 16.24 -24.36 -12.70
CA PRO A 169 16.19 -23.00 -12.19
C PRO A 169 15.04 -22.79 -11.20
N ILE A 170 15.37 -22.33 -9.99
CA ILE A 170 14.36 -21.99 -8.99
C ILE A 170 13.73 -20.69 -9.45
N GLY A 171 12.45 -20.73 -9.81
CA GLY A 171 11.75 -19.61 -10.43
C GLY A 171 11.78 -18.33 -9.58
N PRO A 172 11.70 -17.16 -10.22
CA PRO A 172 11.70 -15.90 -9.50
C PRO A 172 10.42 -15.76 -8.66
N PHE A 173 10.54 -15.21 -7.46
CA PHE A 173 9.41 -15.04 -6.53
C PHE A 173 8.63 -13.76 -6.84
N THR A 174 8.22 -13.59 -8.10
CA THR A 174 7.66 -12.34 -8.65
C THR A 174 6.20 -12.10 -8.32
N GLN A 175 5.48 -13.07 -7.74
CA GLN A 175 4.05 -12.96 -7.44
C GLN A 175 3.73 -12.21 -6.13
N GLN A 176 4.49 -11.17 -5.80
CA GLN A 176 4.10 -10.27 -4.71
C GLN A 176 3.12 -9.22 -5.24
N ALA A 177 1.83 -9.38 -4.93
CA ALA A 177 0.82 -8.37 -5.22
C ALA A 177 1.07 -7.05 -4.47
N VAL A 178 1.77 -7.13 -3.33
CA VAL A 178 2.15 -5.99 -2.49
C VAL A 178 3.56 -6.18 -1.95
N ASN A 179 4.35 -5.10 -1.94
CA ASN A 179 5.66 -5.09 -1.27
C ASN A 179 5.41 -5.04 0.24
N LEU A 180 5.68 -6.15 0.93
CA LEU A 180 5.60 -6.21 2.39
C LEU A 180 6.92 -5.75 3.00
N PRO A 181 6.91 -4.84 3.97
CA PRO A 181 8.15 -4.47 4.64
C PRO A 181 8.75 -5.63 5.41
N GLY A 182 10.09 -5.68 5.49
CA GLY A 182 10.84 -6.80 6.04
C GLY A 182 10.85 -8.06 5.17
N LEU A 183 10.22 -8.03 3.98
CA LEU A 183 10.18 -9.15 3.03
C LEU A 183 10.75 -8.71 1.67
N LYS A 184 11.86 -9.31 1.25
CA LYS A 184 12.42 -9.18 -0.09
C LYS A 184 12.70 -10.55 -0.63
N LEU A 185 12.05 -10.93 -1.72
CA LEU A 185 12.31 -12.22 -2.34
C LEU A 185 13.19 -12.06 -3.59
N PRO A 186 13.97 -13.09 -3.96
CA PRO A 186 14.75 -13.10 -5.19
C PRO A 186 13.88 -12.78 -6.41
N LYS A 187 14.30 -11.77 -7.17
CA LYS A 187 13.56 -11.29 -8.36
C LYS A 187 13.95 -12.01 -9.65
N ALA A 188 15.12 -12.62 -9.67
CA ALA A 188 15.61 -13.44 -10.76
C ALA A 188 15.53 -14.92 -10.36
N ALA A 189 15.52 -15.80 -11.36
CA ALA A 189 15.64 -17.23 -11.10
C ALA A 189 17.03 -17.53 -10.49
N ILE A 190 17.11 -18.56 -9.65
CA ILE A 190 18.38 -19.05 -9.09
C ILE A 190 18.82 -20.24 -9.95
N LEU A 191 19.82 -20.05 -10.81
CA LEU A 191 20.32 -21.11 -11.68
C LEU A 191 21.13 -22.14 -10.89
N ASP A 192 21.45 -23.27 -11.52
CA ASP A 192 22.30 -24.29 -10.90
C ASP A 192 23.68 -23.70 -10.53
N GLY A 193 24.11 -23.93 -9.29
CA GLY A 193 25.35 -23.42 -8.72
C GLY A 193 25.26 -21.99 -8.21
N GLU A 194 24.18 -21.27 -8.52
CA GLU A 194 23.98 -19.89 -8.07
C GLU A 194 23.32 -19.82 -6.68
N GLU A 195 23.49 -18.65 -6.06
CA GLU A 195 22.85 -18.30 -4.80
C GLU A 195 22.19 -16.91 -4.90
N GLN A 196 21.06 -16.74 -4.23
CA GLN A 196 20.43 -15.43 -4.05
C GLN A 196 19.92 -15.24 -2.64
N MET A 197 20.03 -14.01 -2.16
CA MET A 197 19.53 -13.62 -0.85
C MET A 197 18.04 -13.27 -0.90
N ALA A 198 17.28 -13.88 0.01
CA ALA A 198 15.97 -13.43 0.42
C ALA A 198 16.07 -12.73 1.78
N GLN A 199 15.17 -11.78 2.05
CA GLN A 199 14.96 -11.17 3.35
C GLN A 199 13.57 -11.57 3.81
N VAL A 200 13.45 -12.17 4.99
CA VAL A 200 12.17 -12.60 5.56
C VAL A 200 12.07 -12.15 7.02
N LEU A 201 10.86 -12.14 7.58
CA LEU A 201 10.68 -11.85 9.00
C LEU A 201 11.28 -12.97 9.86
N ALA A 202 11.91 -12.58 10.96
CA ALA A 202 12.53 -13.46 11.95
C ALA A 202 11.46 -14.18 12.80
N LEU A 203 10.70 -15.05 12.16
CA LEU A 203 9.56 -15.75 12.75
C LEU A 203 9.87 -17.24 12.85
N ASP A 204 9.63 -17.81 14.03
CA ASP A 204 9.82 -19.23 14.27
C ASP A 204 8.63 -20.02 13.73
N PHE A 205 8.89 -21.09 12.99
CA PHE A 205 7.86 -21.97 12.44
C PHE A 205 8.26 -23.44 12.55
N VAL A 206 7.26 -24.32 12.58
CA VAL A 206 7.50 -25.76 12.56
C VAL A 206 7.41 -26.24 11.11
N LEU A 207 8.44 -26.95 10.66
CA LEU A 207 8.47 -27.62 9.37
C LEU A 207 8.45 -29.12 9.61
N ASP A 208 7.44 -29.81 9.08
CA ASP A 208 7.31 -31.26 9.11
C ASP A 208 7.38 -31.80 7.68
N THR A 209 8.56 -32.27 7.27
CA THR A 209 8.72 -32.86 5.95
C THR A 209 8.53 -34.37 6.03
N LYS A 210 7.52 -34.88 5.33
CA LYS A 210 7.17 -36.30 5.32
C LYS A 210 7.92 -37.00 4.19
N LEU A 211 8.37 -38.22 4.46
CA LEU A 211 8.86 -39.14 3.44
C LEU A 211 7.71 -39.40 2.45
N GLY A 212 7.83 -38.88 1.23
CA GLY A 212 6.74 -38.90 0.23
C GLY A 212 6.47 -37.58 -0.48
N GLY A 213 7.28 -36.54 -0.28
CA GLY A 213 7.21 -35.32 -1.09
C GLY A 213 6.17 -34.31 -0.60
N MET A 214 5.81 -34.33 0.69
CA MET A 214 4.93 -33.33 1.29
C MET A 214 5.61 -32.71 2.50
N ALA A 215 5.48 -31.40 2.64
CA ALA A 215 5.92 -30.64 3.80
C ALA A 215 4.75 -29.86 4.40
N GLU A 216 4.56 -29.97 5.70
CA GLU A 216 3.62 -29.14 6.44
C GLU A 216 4.41 -28.01 7.11
N VAL A 217 4.01 -26.77 6.84
CA VAL A 217 4.54 -25.58 7.52
C VAL A 217 3.49 -25.09 8.50
N SER A 218 3.81 -25.09 9.79
CA SER A 218 2.93 -24.59 10.85
C SER A 218 3.49 -23.31 11.48
N PHE A 219 2.69 -22.25 11.46
CA PHE A 219 3.03 -20.94 12.02
C PHE A 219 1.79 -20.28 12.63
N LEU A 220 1.90 -19.75 13.87
CA LEU A 220 0.82 -19.07 14.60
C LEU A 220 -0.54 -19.82 14.58
N GLY A 221 -0.52 -21.14 14.73
CA GLY A 221 -1.72 -21.97 14.74
C GLY A 221 -2.36 -22.21 13.37
N GLN A 222 -1.74 -21.75 12.28
CA GLN A 222 -2.09 -22.14 10.92
C GLN A 222 -1.09 -23.16 10.37
N SER A 223 -1.58 -24.16 9.64
CA SER A 223 -0.76 -25.12 8.91
C SER A 223 -1.04 -25.00 7.41
N LYS A 224 0.00 -25.15 6.59
CA LYS A 224 -0.11 -25.21 5.13
C LYS A 224 0.74 -26.36 4.60
N ASP A 225 0.12 -27.19 3.77
CA ASP A 225 0.82 -28.25 3.04
C ASP A 225 1.48 -27.70 1.77
N LEU A 226 2.70 -28.13 1.53
CA LEU A 226 3.53 -27.82 0.38
C LEU A 226 4.00 -29.13 -0.25
N SER A 227 3.88 -29.25 -1.57
CA SER A 227 4.47 -30.36 -2.31
C SER A 227 5.96 -30.10 -2.51
N ILE A 228 6.78 -31.08 -2.17
CA ILE A 228 8.22 -31.11 -2.47
C ILE A 228 8.38 -31.92 -3.77
N PRO A 229 8.88 -31.29 -4.85
CA PRO A 229 9.18 -31.98 -6.10
C PRO A 229 10.08 -33.21 -5.90
N SER A 230 9.79 -34.29 -6.63
CA SER A 230 10.50 -35.57 -6.48
C SER A 230 11.95 -35.56 -6.95
N ASP A 231 12.36 -34.54 -7.71
CA ASP A 231 13.73 -34.32 -8.16
C ASP A 231 14.63 -33.74 -7.05
N ILE A 232 14.04 -33.21 -5.96
CA ILE A 232 14.78 -32.73 -4.79
C ILE A 232 15.25 -33.92 -3.95
N LYS A 233 16.57 -34.08 -3.85
CA LYS A 233 17.24 -35.10 -3.02
C LYS A 233 17.26 -34.68 -1.55
N ASP A 234 17.61 -33.44 -1.29
CA ASP A 234 17.72 -32.90 0.07
C ASP A 234 17.47 -31.38 0.09
N ILE A 235 16.99 -30.91 1.23
CA ILE A 235 16.91 -29.49 1.56
C ILE A 235 17.59 -29.34 2.91
N THR A 236 18.65 -28.54 2.95
CA THR A 236 19.37 -28.28 4.20
C THR A 236 19.12 -26.85 4.68
N TYR A 237 19.01 -26.69 6.00
CA TYR A 237 18.97 -25.41 6.70
C TYR A 237 20.13 -25.35 7.68
N ASP A 238 21.01 -24.37 7.51
CA ASP A 238 22.27 -24.21 8.27
C ASP A 238 23.06 -25.54 8.36
N GLY A 239 23.17 -26.23 7.22
CA GLY A 239 23.87 -27.51 7.09
C GLY A 239 23.12 -28.74 7.61
N ARG A 240 21.89 -28.60 8.12
CA ARG A 240 21.08 -29.72 8.62
C ARG A 240 20.00 -30.10 7.62
N SER A 241 20.02 -31.36 7.18
CA SER A 241 18.95 -31.91 6.34
C SER A 241 17.59 -31.83 7.03
N LEU A 242 16.62 -31.32 6.29
CA LEU A 242 15.23 -31.12 6.68
C LEU A 242 14.35 -32.30 6.28
N ILE A 243 14.72 -33.09 5.27
CA ILE A 243 13.90 -34.17 4.70
C ILE A 243 13.63 -35.28 5.72
N GLY A 244 12.37 -35.72 5.79
CA GLY A 244 11.91 -36.79 6.67
C GLY A 244 11.91 -36.42 8.16
N LYS A 245 11.94 -35.13 8.48
CA LYS A 245 12.05 -34.64 9.86
C LYS A 245 11.03 -33.56 10.15
N ARG A 246 10.60 -33.56 11.40
CA ARG A 246 9.89 -32.46 12.04
C ARG A 246 10.88 -31.60 12.82
N GLN A 247 11.00 -30.33 12.45
CA GLN A 247 11.95 -29.39 13.05
C GLN A 247 11.27 -28.06 13.37
N ASN A 248 11.68 -27.46 14.48
CA ASN A 248 11.36 -26.07 14.78
C ASN A 248 12.46 -25.18 14.19
N ILE A 249 12.12 -24.44 13.14
CA ILE A 249 13.02 -23.53 12.44
C ILE A 249 12.97 -22.19 13.15
N LYS A 250 14.09 -21.81 13.78
CA LYS A 250 14.20 -20.58 14.55
C LYS A 250 14.92 -19.50 13.75
N LEU A 251 14.17 -18.80 12.91
CA LEU A 251 14.73 -17.71 12.10
C LEU A 251 15.25 -16.55 12.95
N SER A 252 14.82 -16.42 14.21
CA SER A 252 15.34 -15.37 15.08
C SER A 252 16.71 -15.68 15.69
N SER A 253 17.26 -16.89 15.51
CA SER A 253 18.50 -17.28 16.18
C SER A 253 19.75 -16.67 15.58
N ALA A 254 19.72 -16.25 14.31
CA ALA A 254 20.82 -15.56 13.65
C ALA A 254 20.30 -14.48 12.69
N LYS A 255 21.18 -13.57 12.24
CA LYS A 255 20.84 -12.56 11.24
C LYS A 255 20.86 -13.09 9.81
N THR A 256 21.56 -14.20 9.59
CA THR A 256 21.72 -14.85 8.30
C THR A 256 21.60 -16.35 8.48
N HIS A 257 20.91 -17.02 7.56
CA HIS A 257 20.80 -18.47 7.48
C HIS A 257 21.03 -18.95 6.06
N ASP A 258 21.50 -20.18 5.92
CA ASP A 258 21.74 -20.81 4.62
C ASP A 258 20.68 -21.87 4.34
N ILE A 259 20.09 -21.81 3.15
CA ILE A 259 19.19 -22.83 2.61
C ILE A 259 19.82 -23.39 1.34
N VAL A 260 20.16 -24.67 1.34
CA VAL A 260 20.70 -25.35 0.16
C VAL A 260 19.70 -26.38 -0.32
N VAL A 261 19.23 -26.20 -1.55
CA VAL A 261 18.36 -27.16 -2.24
C VAL A 261 19.24 -28.01 -3.15
N THR A 262 19.23 -29.31 -2.93
CA THR A 262 20.03 -30.27 -3.71
C THR A 262 19.12 -31.21 -4.45
N CYS A 263 19.28 -31.31 -5.78
CA CYS A 263 18.54 -32.25 -6.60
C CYS A 263 19.39 -33.44 -7.04
N VAL A 264 18.70 -34.52 -7.40
CA VAL A 264 19.34 -35.63 -8.11
C VAL A 264 19.62 -35.11 -9.51
N SER A 265 20.89 -34.82 -9.85
CA SER A 265 21.28 -34.17 -11.11
C SER A 265 20.47 -34.72 -12.29
N ALA A 266 19.72 -33.85 -12.96
CA ALA A 266 19.15 -34.19 -14.25
C ALA A 266 20.34 -34.54 -15.17
N ARG A 267 20.33 -35.74 -15.76
CA ARG A 267 21.25 -36.04 -16.85
C ARG A 267 21.09 -34.93 -17.91
N PRO A 268 22.19 -34.35 -18.43
CA PRO A 268 22.09 -33.48 -19.58
C PRO A 268 21.60 -34.32 -20.76
N GLY A 269 20.44 -33.96 -21.32
CA GLY A 269 19.91 -34.53 -22.55
C GLY A 269 18.63 -35.34 -22.37
N VAL A 270 17.48 -34.65 -22.40
CA VAL A 270 16.30 -35.07 -23.18
C VAL A 270 15.64 -33.77 -23.64
N ASP A 271 15.75 -33.51 -24.95
CA ASP A 271 14.96 -32.51 -25.68
C ASP A 271 13.45 -32.84 -25.64
#